data_AF-A0A2T4ZD88-F1
#
_entry.id   AF-A0A2T4ZD88-F1
#
_cell.length_a   1.000
_cell.length_b   1.000
_cell.length_c   1.000
_cell.angle_alpha   90.00
_cell.angle_beta   90.00
_cell.angle_gamma   90.00
#
_symmetry.space_group_name_H-M   'P 1'
#
loop_
_entity.id
_entity.type
_entity.pdbx_description
1 polymer ?
#
loop_
_entity_poly.entity_id
_entity_poly.type
_entity_poly.pdbx_seq_one_letter_code
_entity_poly.pdbx_strand_id
1 'polypeptide(L)'
;MGERNILAYFRTESRAKEAVQRLKEAGFNTVDLSRFSLAPEDHSDLDNPIAEPFSSLASATGADVSSRDAGILVGAHTESSGMADGMHQFGAEDLCVTVVTTADRYEQAESILKELGANI
;
A
#
# COMPACT_ATOMS: atom_id res chain seq x y z
N MET A 1 8.24 24.45 -20.16
CA MET A 1 7.78 23.05 -20.00
C MET A 1 8.07 22.65 -18.58
N GLY A 2 7.05 22.51 -17.74
CA GLY A 2 7.19 22.12 -16.35
C GLY A 2 6.46 20.80 -16.12
N GLU A 3 7.18 19.79 -15.69
CA GLU A 3 6.60 18.54 -15.19
C GLU A 3 5.95 18.80 -13.84
N ARG A 4 4.82 18.14 -13.58
CA ARG A 4 4.07 18.18 -12.32
C ARG A 4 3.78 16.77 -11.87
N ASN A 5 3.85 16.56 -10.56
CA ASN A 5 3.54 15.29 -9.93
C ASN A 5 2.25 15.44 -9.14
N ILE A 6 1.38 14.44 -9.22
CA ILE A 6 0.16 14.33 -8.42
C ILE A 6 0.31 13.08 -7.56
N LEU A 7 0.12 13.24 -6.25
CA LEU A 7 0.06 12.16 -5.29
C LEU A 7 -1.39 12.04 -4.83
N ALA A 8 -2.02 10.92 -5.11
CA ALA A 8 -3.43 10.68 -4.82
C ALA A 8 -3.60 9.51 -3.88
N TYR A 9 -4.26 9.72 -2.76
CA TYR A 9 -4.47 8.73 -1.71
C TYR A 9 -5.85 8.08 -1.82
N PHE A 10 -5.90 6.77 -1.64
CA PHE A 10 -7.10 5.95 -1.74
C PHE A 10 -7.25 5.06 -0.51
N ARG A 11 -8.52 4.83 -0.12
CA ARG A 11 -8.88 3.91 0.98
C ARG A 11 -9.12 2.48 0.53
N THR A 12 -9.30 2.26 -0.77
CA THR A 12 -9.70 0.96 -1.32
C THR A 12 -8.89 0.62 -2.55
N GLU A 13 -8.36 -0.60 -2.56
CA GLU A 13 -7.50 -1.10 -3.64
C GLU A 13 -8.22 -1.14 -4.98
N SER A 14 -9.51 -1.49 -4.97
CA SER A 14 -10.34 -1.50 -6.17
C SER A 14 -10.36 -0.14 -6.87
N ARG A 15 -10.56 0.95 -6.11
CA ARG A 15 -10.58 2.32 -6.67
C ARG A 15 -9.20 2.80 -7.10
N ALA A 16 -8.16 2.46 -6.36
CA ALA A 16 -6.80 2.80 -6.72
C ALA A 16 -6.38 2.11 -8.04
N LYS A 17 -6.71 0.83 -8.20
CA LYS A 17 -6.49 0.07 -9.45
C LYS A 17 -7.28 0.64 -10.62
N GLU A 18 -8.55 0.99 -10.40
CA GLU A 18 -9.38 1.65 -11.40
C GLU A 18 -8.79 3.00 -11.84
N ALA A 19 -8.27 3.78 -10.90
CA ALA A 19 -7.62 5.06 -11.20
C ALA A 19 -6.39 4.87 -12.09
N VAL A 20 -5.51 3.93 -11.74
CA VAL A 20 -4.32 3.60 -12.53
C VAL A 20 -4.71 3.19 -13.95
N GLN A 21 -5.75 2.37 -14.08
CA GLN A 21 -6.24 1.92 -15.38
C GLN A 21 -6.77 3.08 -16.23
N ARG A 22 -7.65 3.93 -15.68
CA ARG A 22 -8.18 5.10 -16.39
C ARG A 22 -7.08 6.08 -16.78
N LEU A 23 -6.07 6.27 -15.93
CA LEU A 23 -4.93 7.14 -16.24
C LEU A 23 -4.07 6.57 -17.38
N LYS A 24 -3.83 5.25 -17.39
CA LYS A 24 -3.13 4.60 -18.50
C LYS A 24 -3.92 4.68 -19.81
N GLU A 25 -5.23 4.46 -19.76
CA GLU A 25 -6.13 4.60 -20.92
C GLU A 25 -6.19 6.04 -21.45
N ALA A 26 -6.13 7.03 -20.56
CA ALA A 26 -6.00 8.44 -20.90
C ALA A 26 -4.61 8.81 -21.47
N GLY A 27 -3.64 7.88 -21.50
CA GLY A 27 -2.31 8.10 -22.07
C GLY A 27 -1.32 8.78 -21.12
N PHE A 28 -1.44 8.55 -19.81
CA PHE A 28 -0.38 8.85 -18.84
C PHE A 28 0.57 7.66 -18.75
N ASN A 29 1.85 7.87 -19.11
CA ASN A 29 2.84 6.79 -19.18
C ASN A 29 3.49 6.49 -17.82
N THR A 30 3.56 7.49 -16.95
CA THR A 30 4.23 7.39 -15.65
C THR A 30 3.19 7.39 -14.54
N VAL A 31 2.66 6.20 -14.26
CA VAL A 31 1.68 5.97 -13.19
C VAL A 31 2.18 4.82 -12.32
N ASP A 32 2.35 5.08 -11.04
CA ASP A 32 2.75 4.08 -10.04
C ASP A 32 1.70 3.94 -8.95
N LEU A 33 1.52 2.72 -8.44
CA LEU A 33 0.66 2.40 -7.31
C LEU A 33 1.52 1.81 -6.21
N SER A 34 1.63 2.53 -5.11
CA SER A 34 2.40 2.13 -3.94
C SER A 34 1.48 2.03 -2.73
N ARG A 35 1.62 0.97 -1.93
CA ARG A 35 1.01 0.88 -0.59
C ARG A 35 2.04 1.25 0.45
N PHE A 36 1.68 2.07 1.43
CA PHE A 36 2.53 2.36 2.57
C PHE A 36 1.97 1.65 3.81
N SER A 37 2.81 0.86 4.45
CA SER A 37 2.53 0.21 5.73
C SER A 37 3.46 0.75 6.81
N LEU A 38 3.00 0.77 8.06
CA LEU A 38 3.84 1.11 9.20
C LEU A 38 4.85 0.00 9.51
N ALA A 39 4.59 -1.22 9.06
CA ALA A 39 5.49 -2.35 9.16
C ALA A 39 6.24 -2.55 7.83
N PRO A 40 7.51 -2.96 7.86
CA PRO A 40 8.20 -3.40 6.66
C PRO A 40 7.48 -4.65 6.11
N GLU A 41 7.01 -4.58 4.87
CA GLU A 41 6.55 -5.75 4.13
C GLU A 41 7.78 -6.40 3.49
N ASP A 42 8.08 -7.63 3.91
CA ASP A 42 9.04 -8.50 3.22
C ASP A 42 8.33 -9.84 2.93
N HIS A 43 9.02 -10.79 2.33
CA HIS A 43 8.54 -12.17 2.15
C HIS A 43 9.31 -13.12 3.08
N SER A 44 8.62 -13.77 3.98
CA SER A 44 9.10 -14.78 4.91
C SER A 44 8.56 -16.09 4.41
N ASP A 45 9.48 -16.84 3.81
CA ASP A 45 9.27 -18.24 3.52
C ASP A 45 9.35 -19.01 4.85
N LEU A 46 8.33 -18.89 5.70
CA LEU A 46 8.19 -19.82 6.83
C LEU A 46 7.66 -21.14 6.29
N ASP A 47 8.53 -21.88 5.60
CA ASP A 47 8.19 -23.12 4.90
C ASP A 47 7.89 -24.28 5.87
N ASN A 48 8.43 -24.27 7.09
CA ASN A 48 8.21 -25.37 8.05
C ASN A 48 8.33 -24.97 9.55
N PRO A 49 7.21 -24.77 10.25
CA PRO A 49 7.19 -24.37 11.67
C PRO A 49 7.67 -25.46 12.65
N ILE A 50 7.89 -26.71 12.20
CA ILE A 50 8.44 -27.79 13.04
C ILE A 50 9.97 -27.77 13.04
N ALA A 51 10.59 -27.39 11.91
CA ALA A 51 12.04 -27.35 11.76
C ALA A 51 12.63 -25.98 12.10
N GLU A 52 11.84 -24.92 11.95
CA GLU A 52 12.27 -23.53 12.14
C GLU A 52 11.55 -22.92 13.36
N PRO A 53 12.23 -22.75 14.50
CA PRO A 53 11.60 -22.16 15.67
C PRO A 53 11.24 -20.70 15.40
N PHE A 54 10.00 -20.33 15.76
CA PHE A 54 9.50 -18.96 15.62
C PHE A 54 10.44 -17.95 16.29
N SER A 55 10.82 -16.91 15.53
CA SER A 55 11.73 -15.86 16.00
C SER A 55 11.00 -14.76 16.78
N SER A 56 9.68 -14.63 16.61
CA SER A 56 8.81 -13.63 17.25
C SER A 56 7.33 -14.06 17.25
N LEU A 57 6.49 -13.38 18.05
CA LEU A 57 5.03 -13.57 17.98
C LEU A 57 4.45 -13.23 16.60
N ALA A 58 5.02 -12.23 15.93
CA ALA A 58 4.67 -11.87 14.55
C ALA A 58 4.83 -13.07 13.60
N SER A 59 5.96 -13.78 13.67
CA SER A 59 6.19 -14.98 12.86
C SER A 59 5.21 -16.12 13.19
N ALA A 60 4.78 -16.22 14.46
CA ALA A 60 3.80 -17.23 14.87
C ALA A 60 2.38 -16.93 14.38
N THR A 61 2.03 -15.65 14.16
CA THR A 61 0.75 -15.24 13.58
C THR A 61 0.76 -15.11 12.07
N GLY A 62 1.82 -15.58 11.40
CA GLY A 62 1.96 -15.56 9.95
C GLY A 62 2.30 -14.18 9.37
N ALA A 63 2.77 -13.25 10.20
CA ALA A 63 3.28 -11.98 9.74
C ALA A 63 4.72 -12.12 9.28
N ASP A 64 5.06 -11.32 8.27
CA ASP A 64 6.37 -11.33 7.67
C ASP A 64 7.43 -10.68 8.55
N VAL A 65 8.55 -11.36 8.79
CA VAL A 65 9.57 -10.90 9.71
C VAL A 65 10.96 -11.08 9.11
N SER A 66 11.49 -9.99 8.55
CA SER A 66 12.83 -9.93 7.94
C SER A 66 13.98 -9.99 8.95
N SER A 67 13.73 -9.66 10.22
CA SER A 67 14.74 -9.70 11.29
C SER A 67 14.09 -9.80 12.67
N ARG A 68 14.86 -10.20 13.69
CA ARG A 68 14.35 -10.26 15.07
C ARG A 68 13.82 -8.91 15.56
N ASP A 69 14.49 -7.81 15.21
CA ASP A 69 14.08 -6.47 15.61
C ASP A 69 12.79 -6.05 14.89
N ALA A 70 12.67 -6.35 13.59
CA ALA A 70 11.41 -6.17 12.86
C ALA A 70 10.29 -7.01 13.46
N GLY A 71 10.57 -8.23 13.91
CA GLY A 71 9.59 -9.12 14.55
C GLY A 71 9.07 -8.58 15.88
N ILE A 72 9.87 -7.81 16.62
CA ILE A 72 9.41 -7.13 17.84
C ILE A 72 8.47 -5.97 17.49
N LEU A 73 8.81 -5.19 16.46
CA LEU A 73 7.97 -4.07 16.01
C LEU A 73 6.63 -4.54 15.45
N VAL A 74 6.65 -5.56 14.60
CA VAL A 74 5.44 -6.18 14.04
C VAL A 74 4.63 -6.90 15.13
N GLY A 75 5.31 -7.56 16.07
CA GLY A 75 4.66 -8.28 17.18
C GLY A 75 3.94 -7.38 18.18
N ALA A 76 4.31 -6.09 18.25
CA ALA A 76 3.59 -5.09 19.03
C ALA A 76 2.32 -4.57 18.33
N HIS A 77 2.13 -4.90 17.04
CA HIS A 77 0.95 -4.48 16.29
C HIS A 77 -0.29 -5.27 16.72
N THR A 78 -1.44 -4.61 16.82
CA THR A 78 -2.72 -5.23 17.22
C THR A 78 -3.11 -6.41 16.32
N GLU A 79 -2.70 -6.39 15.06
CA GLU A 79 -2.94 -7.49 14.12
C GLU A 79 -2.16 -8.77 14.45
N SER A 80 -1.01 -8.65 15.11
CA SER A 80 -0.20 -9.80 15.55
C SER A 80 -0.79 -10.51 16.79
N SER A 81 -1.85 -9.99 17.40
CA SER A 81 -2.50 -10.65 18.55
C SER A 81 -3.33 -11.88 18.17
N GLY A 82 -3.60 -12.11 16.87
CA GLY A 82 -4.54 -13.15 16.41
C GLY A 82 -6.02 -12.88 16.76
N MET A 83 -6.30 -11.78 17.46
CA MET A 83 -7.64 -11.29 17.82
C MET A 83 -8.16 -10.22 16.85
N ALA A 84 -7.35 -9.81 15.89
CA ALA A 84 -7.75 -8.86 14.85
C ALA A 84 -8.55 -9.58 13.76
N ASP A 85 -9.60 -8.94 13.27
CA ASP A 85 -10.49 -9.44 12.21
C ASP A 85 -9.83 -9.48 10.81
N GLY A 86 -8.50 -9.32 10.73
CA GLY A 86 -7.75 -9.17 9.46
C GLY A 86 -8.15 -7.94 8.63
N MET A 87 -9.00 -7.10 9.21
CA MET A 87 -9.73 -6.09 8.49
C MET A 87 -8.95 -4.77 8.53
N HIS A 88 -8.25 -4.45 7.45
CA HIS A 88 -7.53 -3.18 7.24
C HIS A 88 -8.47 -1.95 7.13
N GLN A 89 -9.72 -2.09 7.56
CA GLN A 89 -10.83 -1.16 7.29
C GLN A 89 -10.83 0.08 8.18
N PHE A 90 -9.93 0.17 9.16
CA PHE A 90 -9.86 1.32 10.06
C PHE A 90 -8.88 2.39 9.56
N GLY A 91 -9.25 3.04 8.45
CA GLY A 91 -9.13 4.50 8.33
C GLY A 91 -7.88 5.10 7.64
N ALA A 92 -6.87 4.33 7.26
CA ALA A 92 -5.71 4.88 6.55
C ALA A 92 -5.95 4.89 5.03
N GLU A 93 -5.62 5.99 4.36
CA GLU A 93 -5.56 6.07 2.89
C GLU A 93 -4.21 5.51 2.41
N ASP A 94 -3.94 4.24 2.76
CA ASP A 94 -2.66 3.53 2.65
C ASP A 94 -2.17 3.32 1.21
N LEU A 95 -3.03 3.57 0.22
CA LEU A 95 -2.72 3.41 -1.20
C LEU A 95 -2.44 4.78 -1.82
N CYS A 96 -1.24 4.97 -2.34
CA CYS A 96 -0.82 6.15 -3.07
C CYS A 96 -0.69 5.84 -4.56
N VAL A 97 -1.43 6.57 -5.38
CA VAL A 97 -1.25 6.62 -6.84
C VAL A 97 -0.42 7.85 -7.18
N THR A 98 0.74 7.62 -7.78
CA THR A 98 1.62 8.70 -8.24
C THR A 98 1.52 8.85 -9.75
N VAL A 99 1.27 10.08 -10.22
CA VAL A 99 1.21 10.40 -11.65
C VAL A 99 2.16 11.54 -11.96
N VAL A 100 3.01 11.36 -12.98
CA VAL A 100 3.84 12.43 -13.54
C VAL A 100 3.20 12.92 -14.83
N THR A 101 2.91 14.22 -14.90
CA THR A 101 2.20 14.85 -16.01
C THR A 101 2.83 16.19 -16.40
N THR A 102 2.45 16.73 -17.56
CA THR A 102 2.79 18.11 -17.93
C THR A 102 1.76 19.07 -17.35
N ALA A 103 2.13 20.35 -17.19
CA ALA A 103 1.20 21.38 -16.70
C ALA A 103 -0.14 21.44 -17.48
N ASP A 104 -0.10 21.20 -18.79
CA ASP A 104 -1.28 21.25 -19.67
C ASP A 104 -2.28 20.11 -19.42
N ARG A 105 -1.83 19.01 -18.82
CA ARG A 105 -2.64 17.82 -18.56
C ARG A 105 -2.88 17.57 -17.06
N TYR A 106 -2.47 18.51 -16.22
CA TYR A 106 -2.63 18.42 -14.77
C TYR A 106 -4.10 18.34 -14.36
N GLU A 107 -4.92 19.26 -14.87
CA GLU A 107 -6.35 19.35 -14.52
C GLU A 107 -7.15 18.13 -15.00
N GLN A 108 -6.74 17.53 -16.13
CA GLN A 108 -7.31 16.29 -16.64
C GLN A 108 -7.03 15.12 -15.67
N ALA A 109 -5.78 14.95 -15.23
CA ALA A 109 -5.40 13.90 -14.30
C ALA A 109 -6.07 14.08 -12.93
N GLU A 110 -6.11 15.33 -12.43
CA GLU A 110 -6.77 15.67 -11.18
C GLU A 110 -8.26 15.35 -11.20
N SER A 111 -8.94 15.64 -12.31
CA SER A 111 -10.37 15.36 -12.46
C SER A 111 -10.66 13.86 -12.38
N ILE A 112 -9.89 13.03 -13.10
CA ILE A 112 -10.03 11.56 -13.06
C ILE A 112 -9.84 11.01 -11.65
N LEU A 113 -8.84 11.52 -10.92
CA LEU A 113 -8.53 11.09 -9.56
C LEU A 113 -9.63 11.50 -8.57
N LYS A 114 -10.13 12.74 -8.67
CA LYS A 114 -11.23 13.24 -7.81
C LYS A 114 -12.55 12.50 -8.05
N GLU A 115 -12.87 12.15 -9.30
CA GLU A 115 -14.07 11.36 -9.63
C GLU A 115 -14.06 9.99 -8.94
N LEU A 116 -12.88 9.40 -8.76
CA LEU A 116 -12.69 8.11 -8.08
C LEU A 116 -12.56 8.26 -6.56
N GLY A 117 -12.75 9.47 -6.03
CA GLY A 117 -12.72 9.76 -4.60
C GLY A 117 -11.31 9.75 -4.00
N ALA A 118 -10.30 10.06 -4.80
CA ALA A 118 -8.95 10.28 -4.31
C ALA A 118 -8.88 11.55 -3.44
N ASN A 119 -8.03 11.50 -2.41
CA ASN A 119 -7.59 12.67 -1.69
C ASN A 119 -6.22 13.11 -2.25
N ILE A 120 -6.07 14.37 -2.65
CA ILE A 120 -4.92 14.89 -3.41
C ILE A 120 -4.24 16.01 -2.63
#